data_AF-T1BK94-F1
#
_entry.id   AF-T1BK94-F1
#
_cell.length_a   1.000
_cell.length_b   1.000
_cell.length_c   1.000
_cell.angle_alpha   90.00
_cell.angle_beta   90.00
_cell.angle_gamma   90.00
#
_symmetry.space_group_name_H-M   'P 1'
#
loop_
_entity.id
_entity.type
_entity.pdbx_description
1 polymer ?
#
loop_
_entity_poly.entity_id
_entity_poly.type
_entity_poly.pdbx_seq_one_letter_code
_entity_poly.pdbx_strand_id
1 'polypeptide(L)'
;TDLPLLTGFPDEAFVKDQFLNALDIVCHDEPAIAQVIDHTRKLDIALSDRWRELHPLPSGEKEVVAYDLTNVLFFGVTCPIAEVGHNPDYQARPQVNVGVVVSRHDRTPLFHFAYRGSRNGGGTARNLLVQLQAAKVPPGLLIVDRGIMGRRLVEEARGVGWHLLGGLSKQP
;
A
#
# COMPACT_ATOMS: atom_id res chain seq x y z
N THR A 1 1.53 5.68 24.20
CA THR A 1 1.19 6.22 22.87
C THR A 1 0.07 7.21 23.08
N ASP A 2 -0.05 8.28 22.30
CA ASP A 2 -1.15 9.25 22.46
C ASP A 2 -2.47 8.76 21.84
N LEU A 3 -2.65 7.43 21.71
CA LEU A 3 -3.83 6.84 21.09
C LEU A 3 -5.14 7.22 21.80
N PRO A 4 -5.24 7.23 23.15
CA PRO A 4 -6.45 7.71 23.81
C PRO A 4 -6.80 9.15 23.43
N LEU A 5 -5.81 10.04 23.45
CA LEU A 5 -5.99 11.43 23.03
C LEU A 5 -6.43 11.56 21.56
N LEU A 6 -5.78 10.82 20.65
CA LEU A 6 -6.06 10.89 19.22
C LEU A 6 -7.42 10.29 18.83
N THR A 7 -7.88 9.28 19.58
CA THR A 7 -9.15 8.59 19.32
C THR A 7 -10.33 9.17 20.09
N GLY A 8 -10.08 9.91 21.17
CA GLY A 8 -11.09 10.37 22.11
C GLY A 8 -11.66 9.25 22.99
N PHE A 9 -11.05 8.06 22.99
CA PHE A 9 -11.44 6.96 23.88
C PHE A 9 -10.78 7.11 25.25
N PRO A 10 -11.46 6.64 26.32
CA PRO A 10 -10.89 6.67 27.67
C PRO A 10 -9.68 5.74 27.77
N ASP A 11 -8.71 6.07 28.64
CA ASP A 11 -7.47 5.31 28.81
C ASP A 11 -7.73 3.83 29.16
N GLU A 12 -8.80 3.56 29.91
CA GLU A 12 -9.20 2.21 30.33
C GLU A 12 -9.64 1.32 29.14
N ALA A 13 -9.94 1.91 27.98
CA ALA A 13 -10.24 1.18 26.74
C ALA A 13 -8.98 0.69 26.00
N PHE A 14 -7.78 1.05 26.46
CA PHE A 14 -6.51 0.65 25.85
C PHE A 14 -5.81 -0.46 26.63
N VAL A 15 -6.56 -1.50 27.00
CA VAL A 15 -5.96 -2.73 27.54
C VAL A 15 -5.46 -3.63 26.42
N LYS A 16 -4.39 -4.40 26.71
CA LYS A 16 -3.71 -5.27 25.74
C LYS A 16 -4.68 -6.11 24.91
N ASP A 17 -5.60 -6.81 25.55
CA ASP A 17 -6.47 -7.76 24.86
C ASP A 17 -7.47 -7.04 23.94
N GLN A 18 -7.99 -5.87 24.34
CA GLN A 18 -8.85 -5.06 23.48
C GLN A 18 -8.08 -4.52 22.26
N PHE A 19 -6.83 -4.10 22.47
CA PHE A 19 -5.97 -3.65 21.37
C PHE A 19 -5.67 -4.78 20.38
N LEU A 20 -5.30 -5.97 20.87
CA LEU A 20 -5.03 -7.13 20.01
C LEU A 20 -6.29 -7.58 19.26
N ASN A 21 -7.44 -7.67 19.95
CA ASN A 21 -8.71 -7.99 19.31
C ASN A 21 -9.07 -6.99 18.21
N ALA A 22 -8.75 -5.69 18.39
CA ALA A 22 -8.98 -4.69 17.36
C ALA A 22 -8.10 -4.89 16.11
N LEU A 23 -6.88 -5.42 16.27
CA LEU A 23 -6.02 -5.78 15.14
C LEU A 23 -6.56 -7.01 14.38
N ASP A 24 -7.14 -7.98 15.08
CA ASP A 24 -7.74 -9.18 14.46
C ASP A 24 -8.92 -8.84 13.55
N ILE A 25 -9.61 -7.71 13.79
CA ILE A 25 -10.65 -7.19 12.88
C ILE A 25 -10.06 -6.75 11.53
N VAL A 26 -8.78 -6.40 11.48
CA VAL A 26 -8.10 -6.04 10.21
C VAL A 26 -7.68 -7.31 9.47
N CYS A 27 -7.02 -8.23 10.17
CA CYS A 27 -6.53 -9.48 9.60
C CYS A 27 -6.30 -10.53 10.68
N HIS A 28 -6.83 -11.75 10.50
CA HIS A 28 -6.65 -12.86 11.43
C HIS A 28 -6.62 -14.21 10.72
N ASP A 29 -6.04 -15.21 11.38
CA ASP A 29 -6.19 -16.60 11.00
C ASP A 29 -7.58 -17.10 11.43
N GLU A 30 -8.36 -17.68 10.52
CA GLU A 30 -9.63 -18.36 10.79
C GLU A 30 -9.37 -19.89 10.82
N PRO A 31 -9.18 -20.48 12.02
CA PRO A 31 -8.79 -21.89 12.15
C PRO A 31 -9.87 -22.83 11.62
N ALA A 32 -11.15 -22.44 11.67
CA ALA A 32 -12.25 -23.28 11.23
C ALA A 32 -12.18 -23.60 9.72
N ILE A 33 -11.59 -22.71 8.92
CA ILE A 33 -11.43 -22.89 7.47
C ILE A 33 -9.96 -22.99 7.04
N ALA A 34 -9.01 -22.90 7.98
CA ALA A 34 -7.58 -22.87 7.74
C ALA A 34 -7.16 -21.81 6.70
N GLN A 35 -7.74 -20.61 6.78
CA GLN A 35 -7.41 -19.48 5.91
C GLN A 35 -7.20 -18.21 6.71
N VAL A 36 -6.44 -17.28 6.13
CA VAL A 36 -6.34 -15.91 6.63
C VAL A 36 -7.54 -15.11 6.12
N ILE A 37 -8.28 -14.49 7.02
CA ILE A 37 -9.29 -13.49 6.70
C ILE A 37 -8.61 -12.13 6.72
N ASP A 38 -8.52 -11.49 5.55
CA ASP A 38 -7.90 -10.18 5.38
C ASP A 38 -8.94 -9.14 4.94
N HIS A 39 -9.20 -8.17 5.82
CA HIS A 39 -10.11 -7.06 5.58
C HIS A 39 -9.40 -5.77 5.15
N THR A 40 -8.07 -5.74 5.14
CA THR A 40 -7.24 -4.58 4.84
C THR A 40 -7.70 -3.85 3.58
N ARG A 41 -7.96 -4.59 2.50
CA ARG A 41 -8.38 -4.00 1.23
C ARG A 41 -9.75 -3.32 1.28
N LYS A 42 -10.70 -3.93 2.01
CA LYS A 42 -12.04 -3.36 2.17
C LYS A 42 -11.98 -2.09 3.01
N LEU A 43 -11.15 -2.11 4.06
CA LEU A 43 -10.91 -0.97 4.93
C LEU A 43 -10.24 0.19 4.16
N ASP A 44 -9.20 -0.08 3.40
CA ASP A 44 -8.52 0.93 2.57
C ASP A 44 -9.50 1.62 1.61
N ILE A 45 -10.34 0.85 0.89
CA ILE A 45 -11.35 1.41 -0.02
C ILE A 45 -12.36 2.25 0.76
N ALA A 46 -12.90 1.74 1.87
CA ALA A 46 -13.89 2.47 2.66
C ALA A 46 -13.33 3.78 3.25
N LEU A 47 -12.08 3.75 3.71
CA LEU A 47 -11.39 4.94 4.24
C LEU A 47 -11.12 5.96 3.12
N SER A 48 -10.63 5.51 1.96
CA SER A 48 -10.39 6.38 0.79
C SER A 48 -11.69 7.00 0.26
N ASP A 49 -12.75 6.20 0.13
CA ASP A 49 -14.07 6.67 -0.32
C ASP A 49 -14.61 7.72 0.66
N ARG A 50 -14.58 7.41 1.97
CA ARG A 50 -15.01 8.35 3.01
C ARG A 50 -14.19 9.63 3.02
N TRP A 51 -12.88 9.52 2.82
CA TRP A 51 -12.02 10.70 2.73
C TRP A 51 -12.37 11.57 1.53
N ARG A 52 -12.66 10.99 0.36
CA ARG A 52 -13.04 11.73 -0.85
C ARG A 52 -14.44 12.32 -0.79
N GLU A 53 -15.36 11.72 -0.03
CA GLU A 53 -16.66 12.35 0.29
C GLU A 53 -16.48 13.64 1.11
N LEU A 54 -15.59 13.61 2.11
CA LEU A 54 -15.33 14.75 3.00
C LEU A 54 -14.41 15.80 2.37
N HIS A 55 -13.51 15.35 1.49
CA HIS A 55 -12.49 16.16 0.81
C HIS A 55 -12.52 15.86 -0.69
N PRO A 56 -13.57 16.32 -1.40
CA PRO A 56 -13.70 16.09 -2.83
C PRO A 56 -12.56 16.77 -3.59
N LEU A 57 -12.16 16.15 -4.70
CA LEU A 57 -11.22 16.78 -5.62
C LEU A 57 -11.82 18.06 -6.21
N PRO A 58 -10.98 19.02 -6.62
CA PRO A 58 -11.44 20.19 -7.36
C PRO A 58 -12.26 19.79 -8.59
N SER A 59 -13.30 20.58 -8.91
CA SER A 59 -14.21 20.27 -10.00
C SER A 59 -13.49 20.07 -11.33
N GLY A 60 -13.69 18.92 -11.96
CA GLY A 60 -13.09 18.57 -13.24
C GLY A 60 -11.67 17.99 -13.15
N GLU A 61 -11.09 17.93 -11.94
CA GLU A 61 -9.80 17.27 -11.73
C GLU A 61 -9.96 15.76 -11.51
N LYS A 62 -8.94 15.02 -11.93
CA LYS A 62 -8.81 13.58 -11.69
C LYS A 62 -7.75 13.34 -10.62
N GLU A 63 -7.80 12.15 -10.04
CA GLU A 63 -6.78 11.71 -9.11
C GLU A 63 -5.41 11.65 -9.81
N VAL A 64 -4.41 12.26 -9.18
CA VAL A 64 -3.00 12.10 -9.53
C VAL A 64 -2.40 11.30 -8.39
N VAL A 65 -1.92 10.10 -8.69
CA VAL A 65 -1.41 9.19 -7.67
C VAL A 65 0.10 9.08 -7.75
N ALA A 66 0.75 9.02 -6.59
CA ALA A 66 2.13 8.58 -6.49
C ALA A 66 2.16 7.19 -5.87
N TYR A 67 3.04 6.35 -6.40
CA TYR A 67 3.30 5.01 -5.87
C TYR A 67 4.78 4.87 -5.54
N ASP A 68 5.03 4.41 -4.32
CA ASP A 68 6.35 4.02 -3.87
C ASP A 68 6.33 2.63 -3.22
N LEU A 69 7.46 1.94 -3.27
CA LEU A 69 7.66 0.62 -2.69
C LEU A 69 8.80 0.69 -1.67
N THR A 70 8.45 0.58 -0.40
CA THR A 70 9.42 0.59 0.70
C THR A 70 9.55 -0.78 1.34
N ASN A 71 10.72 -1.10 1.88
CA ASN A 71 10.94 -2.34 2.63
C ASN A 71 10.85 -2.06 4.14
N VAL A 72 10.06 -2.85 4.85
CA VAL A 72 9.94 -2.81 6.31
C VAL A 72 10.68 -4.01 6.88
N LEU A 73 11.71 -3.76 7.69
CA LEU A 73 12.44 -4.82 8.38
C LEU A 73 11.52 -5.56 9.33
N PHE A 74 11.58 -6.88 9.28
CA PHE A 74 10.75 -7.76 10.10
C PHE A 74 11.61 -8.51 11.10
N PHE A 75 11.30 -8.36 12.39
CA PHE A 75 12.06 -8.95 13.49
C PHE A 75 11.37 -10.17 14.13
N GLY A 76 10.15 -10.49 13.70
CA GLY A 76 9.45 -11.71 14.11
C GLY A 76 9.91 -12.93 13.31
N VAL A 77 9.36 -14.10 13.67
CA VAL A 77 9.68 -15.39 13.02
C VAL A 77 8.47 -16.10 12.41
N THR A 78 7.28 -15.51 12.53
CA THR A 78 6.01 -16.16 12.17
C THR A 78 5.37 -15.61 10.90
N CYS A 79 5.85 -14.49 10.35
CA CYS A 79 5.23 -13.87 9.16
C CYS A 79 5.67 -14.60 7.87
N PRO A 80 4.76 -15.22 7.11
CA PRO A 80 5.10 -16.06 5.95
C PRO A 80 5.52 -15.28 4.71
N ILE A 81 5.32 -13.95 4.71
CA ILE A 81 5.76 -13.05 3.63
C ILE A 81 7.05 -12.29 3.99
N ALA A 82 7.53 -12.43 5.23
CA ALA A 82 8.81 -11.87 5.64
C ALA A 82 9.95 -12.73 5.09
N GLU A 83 10.66 -12.21 4.11
CA GLU A 83 11.73 -12.92 3.40
C GLU A 83 12.97 -12.05 3.32
N VAL A 84 14.15 -12.64 3.21
CA VAL A 84 15.37 -11.86 2.96
C VAL A 84 15.28 -11.22 1.57
N GLY A 85 15.43 -9.91 1.53
CA GLY A 85 15.34 -9.11 0.31
C GLY A 85 16.47 -8.09 0.22
N HIS A 86 16.46 -7.31 -0.86
CA HIS A 86 17.39 -6.20 -1.02
C HIS A 86 16.89 -5.00 -0.18
N ASN A 87 17.74 -4.46 0.69
CA ASN A 87 17.50 -3.21 1.40
C ASN A 87 18.70 -2.27 1.27
N PRO A 88 18.52 -0.95 1.46
CA PRO A 88 19.58 0.05 1.28
C PRO A 88 20.85 -0.23 2.09
N ASP A 89 20.70 -0.86 3.26
CA ASP A 89 21.80 -1.18 4.18
C ASP A 89 22.42 -2.57 3.92
N TYR A 90 21.98 -3.30 2.88
CA TYR A 90 22.41 -4.66 2.54
C TYR A 90 22.36 -5.66 3.71
N GLN A 91 21.49 -5.42 4.68
CA GLN A 91 21.32 -6.29 5.83
C GLN A 91 20.58 -7.56 5.39
N ALA A 92 21.19 -8.73 5.62
CA ALA A 92 20.55 -10.03 5.39
C ALA A 92 19.48 -10.33 6.45
N ARG A 93 18.42 -9.51 6.50
CA ARG A 93 17.31 -9.62 7.45
C ARG A 93 15.99 -9.87 6.72
N PRO A 94 15.06 -10.62 7.33
CA PRO A 94 13.69 -10.72 6.83
C PRO A 94 13.06 -9.33 6.71
N GLN A 95 12.34 -9.10 5.62
CA GLN A 95 11.61 -7.88 5.38
C GLN A 95 10.28 -8.17 4.66
N VAL A 96 9.38 -7.20 4.73
CA VAL A 96 8.16 -7.17 3.92
C VAL A 96 8.22 -5.91 3.06
N ASN A 97 7.88 -6.03 1.79
CA ASN A 97 7.84 -4.86 0.91
C ASN A 97 6.42 -4.29 0.94
N VAL A 98 6.28 -3.02 1.29
CA VAL A 98 5.00 -2.30 1.38
C VAL A 98 4.94 -1.28 0.26
N GLY A 99 4.00 -1.48 -0.66
CA GLY A 99 3.68 -0.51 -1.70
C GLY A 99 2.55 0.40 -1.22
N VAL A 100 2.69 1.71 -1.34
CA VAL A 100 1.64 2.66 -0.94
C VAL A 100 1.27 3.52 -2.13
N VAL A 101 -0.03 3.69 -2.35
CA VAL A 101 -0.57 4.65 -3.31
C VAL A 101 -1.11 5.84 -2.54
N VAL A 102 -0.57 7.03 -2.84
CA VAL A 102 -0.97 8.28 -2.21
C VAL A 102 -1.53 9.24 -3.25
N SER A 103 -2.52 10.03 -2.86
CA SER A 103 -2.97 11.16 -3.64
C SER A 103 -1.91 12.26 -3.64
N ARG A 104 -1.58 12.80 -4.80
CA ARG A 104 -0.69 13.96 -4.91
C ARG A 104 -1.36 15.25 -4.46
N HIS A 105 -2.69 15.30 -4.45
CA HIS A 105 -3.46 16.49 -4.14
C HIS A 105 -3.37 16.85 -2.65
N ASP A 106 -3.66 15.88 -1.80
CA ASP A 106 -3.73 16.08 -0.34
C ASP A 106 -2.79 15.16 0.44
N ARG A 107 -1.98 14.34 -0.26
CA ARG A 107 -1.01 13.41 0.33
C ARG A 107 -1.66 12.31 1.16
N THR A 108 -2.98 12.11 1.01
CA THR A 108 -3.69 11.04 1.70
C THR A 108 -3.32 9.69 1.09
N PRO A 109 -3.06 8.65 1.90
CA PRO A 109 -2.94 7.29 1.38
C PRO A 109 -4.32 6.81 0.92
N LEU A 110 -4.39 6.30 -0.32
CA LEU A 110 -5.60 5.72 -0.88
C LEU A 110 -5.70 4.24 -0.54
N PHE A 111 -4.59 3.51 -0.64
CA PHE A 111 -4.49 2.11 -0.27
C PHE A 111 -3.02 1.66 -0.28
N HIS A 112 -2.78 0.49 0.29
CA HIS A 112 -1.46 -0.13 0.34
C HIS A 112 -1.48 -1.62 -0.02
N PHE A 113 -0.28 -2.17 -0.21
CA PHE A 113 -0.05 -3.56 -0.56
C PHE A 113 1.12 -4.12 0.23
N ALA A 114 0.94 -5.30 0.81
CA ALA A 114 2.05 -6.08 1.34
C ALA A 114 2.52 -7.10 0.29
N TYR A 115 3.83 -7.15 0.08
CA TYR A 115 4.50 -8.09 -0.80
C TYR A 115 5.58 -8.86 -0.03
N ARG A 116 5.88 -10.07 -0.52
CA ARG A 116 7.02 -10.86 -0.05
C ARG A 116 8.32 -10.04 -0.11
N GLY A 117 9.16 -10.15 0.92
CA GLY A 117 10.41 -9.39 1.03
C GLY A 117 11.38 -9.58 -0.15
N SER A 118 11.40 -10.78 -0.75
CA SER A 118 12.25 -11.10 -1.90
C SER A 118 11.76 -10.51 -3.24
N ARG A 119 10.57 -9.90 -3.27
CA ARG A 119 9.93 -9.46 -4.52
C ARG A 119 10.57 -8.19 -5.07
N ASN A 120 11.14 -8.29 -6.28
CA ASN A 120 11.74 -7.16 -7.00
C ASN A 120 10.72 -6.30 -7.76
N GLY A 121 11.07 -5.02 -7.97
CA GLY A 121 10.17 -3.96 -8.52
C GLY A 121 9.62 -4.19 -9.94
N GLY A 122 10.21 -5.06 -10.75
CA GLY A 122 9.68 -5.36 -12.10
C GLY A 122 8.35 -6.14 -12.07
N GLY A 123 8.14 -6.97 -11.05
CA GLY A 123 6.90 -7.75 -10.88
C GLY A 123 5.79 -7.00 -10.16
N THR A 124 6.06 -5.82 -9.61
CA THR A 124 5.09 -5.02 -8.86
C THR A 124 4.32 -4.05 -9.77
N ALA A 125 4.85 -3.70 -10.94
CA ALA A 125 4.20 -2.84 -11.94
C ALA A 125 2.81 -3.32 -12.40
N ARG A 126 2.70 -4.56 -12.88
CA ARG A 126 1.41 -5.14 -13.31
C ARG A 126 0.44 -5.26 -12.13
N ASN A 127 0.97 -5.63 -10.97
CA ASN A 127 0.19 -5.70 -9.75
C ASN A 127 -0.39 -4.33 -9.42
N LEU A 128 0.41 -3.26 -9.45
CA LEU A 128 -0.06 -1.89 -9.20
C LEU A 128 -1.26 -1.52 -10.09
N LEU A 129 -1.19 -1.75 -11.40
CA LEU A 129 -2.30 -1.42 -12.31
C LEU A 129 -3.57 -2.23 -12.04
N VAL A 130 -3.44 -3.55 -11.82
CA VAL A 130 -4.58 -4.41 -11.43
C VAL A 130 -5.19 -3.92 -10.13
N GLN A 131 -4.35 -3.49 -9.19
CA GLN A 131 -4.79 -3.07 -7.89
C GLN A 131 -5.44 -1.68 -7.91
N LEU A 132 -4.94 -0.73 -8.72
CA LEU A 132 -5.59 0.55 -9.01
C LEU A 132 -6.99 0.33 -9.58
N GLN A 133 -7.13 -0.60 -10.53
CA GLN A 133 -8.42 -0.96 -11.11
C GLN A 133 -9.35 -1.58 -10.07
N ALA A 134 -8.87 -2.51 -9.24
CA ALA A 134 -9.66 -3.12 -8.18
C ALA A 134 -10.09 -2.11 -7.09
N ALA A 135 -9.28 -1.08 -6.85
CA ALA A 135 -9.61 0.04 -5.99
C ALA A 135 -10.55 1.07 -6.65
N LYS A 136 -10.96 0.84 -7.91
CA LYS A 136 -11.81 1.73 -8.70
C LYS A 136 -11.25 3.15 -8.84
N VAL A 137 -9.93 3.32 -8.76
CA VAL A 137 -9.31 4.63 -9.02
C VAL A 137 -9.36 4.90 -10.53
N PRO A 138 -9.98 6.01 -10.96
CA PRO A 138 -10.09 6.33 -12.38
C PRO A 138 -8.69 6.66 -12.96
N PRO A 139 -8.40 6.26 -14.21
CA PRO A 139 -7.13 6.61 -14.85
C PRO A 139 -6.90 8.12 -14.95
N GLY A 140 -5.73 8.54 -14.49
CA GLY A 140 -5.22 9.91 -14.51
C GLY A 140 -3.71 9.91 -14.74
N LEU A 141 -2.95 10.49 -13.81
CA LEU A 141 -1.49 10.47 -13.82
C LEU A 141 -0.96 9.58 -12.69
N LEU A 142 -0.07 8.64 -13.04
CA LEU A 142 0.65 7.77 -12.13
C LEU A 142 2.12 8.22 -12.04
N ILE A 143 2.53 8.64 -10.85
CA ILE A 143 3.89 9.03 -10.52
C ILE A 143 4.60 7.84 -9.86
N VAL A 144 5.75 7.43 -10.38
CA VAL A 144 6.55 6.32 -9.83
C VAL A 144 8.03 6.69 -9.75
N ASP A 145 8.73 6.10 -8.79
CA ASP A 145 10.19 6.20 -8.73
C ASP A 145 10.87 5.52 -9.92
N ARG A 146 12.09 5.97 -10.23
CA ARG A 146 12.97 5.42 -11.27
C ARG A 146 13.18 3.91 -11.13
N GLY A 147 13.24 3.36 -9.91
CA GLY A 147 13.42 1.93 -9.69
C GLY A 147 12.24 1.07 -10.19
N ILE A 148 11.06 1.68 -10.33
CA ILE A 148 9.82 1.04 -10.78
C ILE A 148 9.57 1.33 -12.27
N MET A 149 10.10 2.45 -12.76
CA MET A 149 9.96 2.87 -14.15
C MET A 149 10.66 1.90 -15.12
N GLY A 150 9.87 1.20 -15.93
CA GLY A 150 10.36 0.32 -16.99
C GLY A 150 9.44 0.32 -18.21
N ARG A 151 9.98 -0.04 -19.39
CA ARG A 151 9.26 -0.02 -20.68
C ARG A 151 7.91 -0.74 -20.60
N ARG A 152 7.88 -1.91 -19.98
CA ARG A 152 6.67 -2.72 -19.80
C ARG A 152 5.58 -2.00 -19.00
N LEU A 153 5.93 -1.36 -17.88
CA LEU A 153 4.97 -0.60 -17.08
C LEU A 153 4.40 0.57 -17.90
N VAL A 154 5.25 1.26 -18.67
CA VAL A 154 4.82 2.37 -19.52
C VAL A 154 3.81 1.92 -20.58
N GLU A 155 4.08 0.79 -21.24
CA GLU A 155 3.19 0.22 -22.25
C GLU A 155 1.86 -0.25 -21.64
N GLU A 156 1.91 -1.03 -20.55
CA GLU A 156 0.72 -1.55 -19.88
C GLU A 156 -0.16 -0.42 -19.32
N ALA A 157 0.45 0.56 -18.65
CA ALA A 157 -0.28 1.66 -18.02
C ALA A 157 -0.91 2.60 -19.07
N ARG A 158 -0.21 2.89 -20.18
CA ARG A 158 -0.83 3.60 -21.31
C ARG A 158 -1.98 2.82 -21.92
N GLY A 159 -1.84 1.49 -22.04
CA GLY A 159 -2.89 0.61 -22.56
C GLY A 159 -4.20 0.66 -21.76
N VAL A 160 -4.12 0.97 -20.46
CA VAL A 160 -5.29 1.13 -19.58
C VAL A 160 -5.62 2.60 -19.26
N GLY A 161 -5.07 3.55 -20.02
CA GLY A 161 -5.42 4.97 -19.96
C GLY A 161 -4.69 5.81 -18.91
N TRP A 162 -3.66 5.27 -18.26
CA TRP A 162 -2.81 6.02 -17.34
C TRP A 162 -1.70 6.78 -18.07
N HIS A 163 -1.51 8.04 -17.70
CA HIS A 163 -0.27 8.75 -17.97
C HIS A 163 0.78 8.39 -16.91
N LEU A 164 2.07 8.41 -17.26
CA LEU A 164 3.15 8.13 -16.32
C LEU A 164 4.13 9.28 -16.23
N LEU A 165 4.58 9.55 -15.02
CA LEU A 165 5.68 10.44 -14.71
C LEU A 165 6.65 9.69 -13.79
N GLY A 166 7.93 9.72 -14.11
CA GLY A 166 8.96 9.10 -13.29
C GLY A 166 10.36 9.37 -13.81
N GLY A 167 11.37 9.07 -12.99
CA GLY A 167 12.76 9.20 -13.39
C GLY A 167 13.16 8.11 -14.39
N LEU A 168 14.00 8.47 -15.38
CA LEU A 168 14.63 7.49 -16.25
C LEU A 168 16.05 7.19 -15.75
N SER A 169 16.43 5.92 -15.79
CA SER A 169 17.84 5.53 -15.62
C SER A 169 18.64 6.07 -16.80
N LYS A 170 19.79 6.68 -16.53
CA LYS A 170 20.75 7.01 -17.59
C LYS A 170 21.08 5.70 -18.33
N GLN A 171 20.84 5.69 -19.63
CA GLN A 171 21.39 4.64 -20.48
C GLN A 171 22.92 4.81 -20.49
N PRO A 172 23.69 3.73 -20.34
CA PRO A 172 25.15 3.78 -20.48
C PRO A 172 25.57 4.21 -21.89
#